data_AF-A0A6N7ZAM5-F1
#
_entry.id   AF-A0A6N7ZAM5-F1
#
_cell.length_a   1.000
_cell.length_b   1.000
_cell.length_c   1.000
_cell.angle_alpha   90.00
_cell.angle_beta   90.00
_cell.angle_gamma   90.00
#
_symmetry.space_group_name_H-M   'P 1'
#
loop_
_entity.id
_entity.type
_entity.pdbx_description
1 polymer ?
#
loop_
_entity_poly.entity_id
_entity_poly.type
_entity_poly.pdbx_seq_one_letter_code
_entity_poly.pdbx_strand_id
1 'polypeptide(L)' 'MRFFARLRGFLATQAELAQRQDLLNRPWEEDWLHWSHDGGEWCLHGHVTPPPGRHRHSTTREGWCSGVRRANLVR' A
#
# COMPACT_ATOMS: atom_id res chain seq x y z
N MET A 1 -17.58 10.18 19.00
CA MET A 1 -16.13 9.93 19.15
C MET A 1 -15.34 10.49 17.94
N ARG A 2 -15.29 11.82 17.75
CA ARG A 2 -14.60 12.45 16.61
C ARG A 2 -13.08 12.47 16.72
N PHE A 3 -12.56 12.56 17.96
CA PHE A 3 -11.13 12.60 18.23
C PHE A 3 -10.42 11.31 17.83
N PHE A 4 -10.98 10.14 18.19
CA PHE A 4 -10.43 8.84 17.81
C PHE A 4 -10.38 8.64 16.29
N ALA A 5 -11.41 9.07 15.56
CA ALA A 5 -11.41 9.01 14.09
C ALA A 5 -10.30 9.88 13.48
N ARG A 6 -10.09 11.09 14.01
CA ARG A 6 -9.02 11.99 13.56
C ARG A 6 -7.63 11.43 13.86
N LEU A 7 -7.43 10.82 15.02
CA LEU A 7 -6.16 10.17 15.38
C LEU A 7 -5.87 8.99 14.46
N ARG A 8 -6.87 8.14 14.18
CA ARG A 8 -6.73 7.03 13.22
C ARG A 8 -6.33 7.53 11.84
N GLY A 9 -6.99 8.57 11.32
CA GLY A 9 -6.64 9.18 10.05
C GLY A 9 -5.21 9.72 10.03
N PHE A 10 -4.77 10.40 11.10
CA PHE A 10 -3.39 10.88 11.22
C PHE A 10 -2.36 9.74 11.17
N LEU A 11 -2.60 8.66 11.94
CA LEU A 11 -1.70 7.50 11.96
C LEU A 11 -1.65 6.79 10.60
N ALA A 12 -2.77 6.69 9.88
CA ALA A 12 -2.81 6.16 8.52
C ALA A 12 -1.96 7.01 7.57
N THR A 13 -2.08 8.34 7.62
CA THR A 13 -1.23 9.26 6.82
C THR A 13 0.25 9.11 7.16
N GLN A 14 0.62 8.96 8.44
CA GLN A 14 2.02 8.76 8.82
C GLN A 14 2.58 7.43 8.29
N ALA A 15 1.79 6.35 8.33
CA ALA A 15 2.18 5.06 7.77
C ALA A 15 2.37 5.13 6.24
N GLU A 16 1.46 5.81 5.53
CA GLU A 16 1.56 6.06 4.09
C GLU A 16 2.84 6.83 3.74
N LEU A 17 3.12 7.93 4.44
CA LEU A 17 4.33 8.73 4.21
C LEU A 17 5.62 7.96 4.49
N ALA A 18 5.64 7.12 5.54
CA ALA A 18 6.80 6.29 5.85
C ALA A 18 7.09 5.27 4.73
N GLN A 19 6.05 4.64 4.19
CA GLN A 19 6.18 3.71 3.06
C GLN A 19 6.64 4.41 1.77
N ARG A 20 6.14 5.63 1.49
CA ARG A 20 6.63 6.44 0.36
C ARG A 20 8.11 6.77 0.52
N GLN A 21 8.53 7.15 1.71
CA GLN A 21 9.93 7.44 1.98
C GLN A 21 10.82 6.21 1.81
N ASP A 22 10.34 5.04 2.21
CA ASP A 22 11.05 3.77 2.05
C ASP A 22 11.24 3.40 0.56
N LEU A 23 10.22 3.63 -0.29
CA LEU A 23 10.33 3.48 -1.73
C LEU A 23 11.32 4.47 -2.37
N LEU A 24 11.30 5.74 -1.95
CA LEU A 24 12.28 6.72 -2.42
C LEU A 24 13.73 6.31 -2.10
N ASN A 25 13.94 5.58 -1.00
CA ASN A 25 15.24 5.03 -0.64
C ASN A 25 15.61 3.75 -1.41
N ARG A 26 14.64 3.12 -2.09
CA ARG A 26 14.78 1.84 -2.82
C ARG A 26 14.05 1.93 -4.17
N PRO A 27 14.45 2.83 -5.08
CA PRO A 27 13.68 3.15 -6.28
C PRO A 27 13.49 1.94 -7.23
N TRP A 28 14.38 0.95 -7.20
CA TRP A 28 14.23 -0.30 -7.97
C TRP A 28 13.05 -1.18 -7.53
N GLU A 29 12.38 -0.84 -6.43
CA GLU A 29 11.19 -1.55 -5.99
C GLU A 29 9.90 -1.07 -6.66
N GLU A 30 9.92 0.13 -7.26
CA GLU A 30 8.78 0.67 -8.02
C GLU A 30 8.44 -0.20 -9.24
N ASP A 31 9.39 -1.00 -9.73
CA ASP A 31 9.16 -1.99 -10.79
C ASP A 31 8.21 -3.13 -10.36
N TRP A 32 8.11 -3.41 -9.06
CA TRP A 32 7.35 -4.54 -8.50
C TRP A 32 6.17 -4.08 -7.63
N LEU A 33 6.20 -2.84 -7.14
CA LEU A 33 5.23 -2.27 -6.22
C LEU A 33 4.47 -1.12 -6.88
N HIS A 34 3.21 -0.93 -6.48
CA HIS A 34 2.42 0.24 -6.88
C HIS A 34 1.46 0.68 -5.77
N TRP A 35 1.12 1.96 -5.81
CA TRP A 35 0.10 2.53 -4.94
C TRP A 35 -1.29 2.36 -5.55
N SER A 36 -2.26 1.96 -4.73
CA SER A 36 -3.67 1.92 -5.10
C SER A 36 -4.52 2.47 -3.96
N HIS A 37 -5.70 3.00 -4.28
CA HIS A 37 -6.67 3.44 -3.28
C HIS A 37 -7.71 2.35 -3.09
N ASP A 38 -7.59 1.56 -2.02
CA ASP A 38 -8.51 0.47 -1.67
C ASP A 38 -9.18 0.75 -0.31
N GLY A 39 -10.47 0.48 -0.21
CA GLY A 39 -11.21 0.58 1.05
C GLY A 39 -11.26 1.99 1.68
N GLY A 40 -10.92 3.04 0.94
CA GLY A 40 -10.87 4.42 1.47
C GLY A 40 -9.50 4.85 1.99
N GLU A 41 -8.46 4.05 1.78
CA GLU A 41 -7.09 4.34 2.20
C GLU A 41 -6.10 4.10 1.04
N TRP A 42 -4.96 4.79 1.06
CA TRP A 42 -3.87 4.51 0.11
C TRP A 42 -3.04 3.33 0.60
N CYS A 43 -2.96 2.31 -0.23
CA CYS A 43 -2.28 1.06 0.07
C CYS A 43 -1.18 0.80 -0.96
N LEU A 44 -0.02 0.35 -0.50
CA LEU A 44 1.04 -0.12 -1.36
C LEU A 44 0.83 -1.62 -1.62
N HIS A 45 0.87 -2.06 -2.86
CA HIS A 45 0.66 -3.47 -3.24
C HIS A 45 1.76 -3.97 -4.16
N GLY A 46 2.00 -5.29 -4.14
CA GLY A 46 2.73 -5.96 -5.21
C GLY A 46 1.91 -5.99 -6.52
N HIS A 47 2.56 -5.71 -7.65
CA HIS A 47 1.99 -5.84 -9.00
C HIS A 47 2.61 -6.99 -9.80
N VAL A 48 3.93 -7.16 -9.71
CA VAL A 48 4.69 -8.15 -10.47
C VAL A 48 5.45 -9.07 -9.53
N THR A 49 5.34 -10.40 -9.74
CA THR A 49 6.11 -11.39 -8.97
C THR A 49 7.61 -11.12 -9.09
N PRO A 50 8.33 -10.87 -7.98
CA PRO A 50 9.74 -10.57 -8.05
C PRO A 50 10.51 -11.85 -8.44
N PRO A 51 11.69 -11.72 -9.07
CA PRO A 51 12.55 -12.85 -9.37
C PRO A 51 12.83 -13.73 -8.14
N PRO A 52 13.11 -15.05 -8.32
CA PRO A 52 13.48 -15.94 -7.24
C PRO A 52 14.64 -15.35 -6.41
N GLY A 53 14.51 -15.34 -5.08
CA GLY A 53 15.48 -14.74 -4.17
C GLY A 53 15.24 -13.26 -3.83
N ARG A 54 14.22 -12.60 -4.43
CA ARG A 54 13.80 -11.23 -4.10
C ARG A 54 12.44 -11.15 -3.39
N HIS A 55 11.98 -12.25 -2.81
CA HIS A 55 10.65 -12.41 -2.19
C HIS A 55 10.33 -11.41 -1.07
N ARG A 56 11.35 -10.82 -0.43
CA ARG A 56 11.18 -9.84 0.66
C ARG A 56 10.52 -8.53 0.22
N HIS A 57 10.55 -8.20 -1.08
CA HIS A 57 10.30 -6.83 -1.54
C HIS A 57 8.98 -6.64 -2.29
N SER A 58 8.19 -7.70 -2.45
CA SER A 58 6.92 -7.62 -3.20
C SER A 58 5.68 -7.96 -2.39
N THR A 59 5.85 -8.23 -1.09
CA THR A 59 4.75 -8.47 -0.17
C THR A 59 4.70 -7.31 0.79
N THR A 60 3.90 -6.31 0.47
CA THR A 60 3.57 -5.26 1.44
C THR A 60 2.64 -5.85 2.50
N ARG A 61 2.40 -5.11 3.59
CA ARG A 61 1.39 -5.49 4.59
C ARG A 61 0.00 -5.70 3.97
N GLU A 62 -0.28 -5.01 2.86
CA GLU A 62 -1.54 -5.08 2.10
C GLU A 62 -1.52 -6.16 1.01
N GLY A 63 -0.43 -6.92 0.90
CA GLY A 63 -0.29 -8.05 0.01
C GLY A 63 -0.23 -7.71 -1.47
N TRP A 64 -0.70 -8.64 -2.29
CA TRP A 64 -0.77 -8.51 -3.74
C TRP A 64 -2.01 -7.74 -4.14
N CYS A 65 -1.89 -6.85 -5.13
CA CYS A 65 -3.07 -6.24 -5.73
C CYS A 65 -3.87 -7.33 -6.41
N SER A 66 -5.12 -7.51 -6.00
CA SER A 66 -5.97 -8.55 -6.55
C SER A 66 -6.28 -8.36 -8.04
N GLY A 67 -5.92 -7.23 -8.66
CA GLY A 67 -6.26 -6.86 -10.03
C GLY A 67 -7.77 -6.64 -10.24
N VAL A 68 -8.58 -7.11 -9.30
CA VAL A 68 -9.99 -6.83 -9.20
C VAL A 68 -10.10 -5.39 -8.78
N ARG A 69 -10.49 -4.52 -9.71
CA ARG A 69 -11.10 -3.24 -9.35
C ARG A 69 -12.18 -3.57 -8.32
N ARG A 70 -11.94 -3.28 -7.04
CA ARG A 70 -13.00 -3.22 -6.03
C ARG A 70 -13.89 -2.06 -6.46
N ALA A 71 -14.79 -2.34 -7.40
CA ALA A 71 -15.92 -1.48 -7.69
C ALA A 71 -16.62 -1.31 -6.35
N ASN A 72 -16.64 -0.06 -5.87
CA ASN A 72 -17.31 0.35 -4.65
C ASN A 72 -18.61 -0.43 -4.45
N LEU A 73 -18.62 -1.41 -3.56
CA LEU A 73 -19.85 -1.89 -2.95
C LEU A 73 -20.22 -0.84 -1.91
N VAL A 74 -20.76 0.28 -2.41
CA VAL A 74 -21.59 1.18 -1.62
C VAL A 74 -22.82 0.35 -1.25
N ARG A 75 -23.00 0.10 0.03
CA ARG A 75 -24.25 -0.42 0.59
C ARG A 75 -24.93 0.69 1.36
#